data_AF-F0IFA3-F1
#
_entry.id   AF-F0IFA3-F1
#
_cell.length_a   1.000
_cell.length_b   1.000
_cell.length_c   1.000
_cell.angle_alpha   90.00
_cell.angle_beta   90.00
_cell.angle_gamma   90.00
#
_symmetry.space_group_name_H-M   'P 1'
#
loop_
_entity.id
_entity.type
_entity.pdbx_description
1 polymer ?
#
loop_
_entity_poly.entity_id
_entity_poly.type
_entity_poly.pdbx_seq_one_letter_code
_entity_poly.pdbx_strand_id
1 'polypeptide(L)'
;MKKQKLPSLLGGSMIIAGTAIGAGMLANPTSMSGIWFVGSVVMLLFTWFYTVVAGLMILEANLHFPEGANFNTMVSHLLGKGWNIANGLAVTFTLYILTYAYITSGGGITENFLHWVAPQLDINHKESSLLFCFALALFVSISTKAVSRLSTILITGMIIAFFLTTTGLLSSSKRAVSFWMIIIPALLARSSRKKFPNSNYKIFGGNWMIYVVILFGFLNIFCYIASQMNWIPTFKGE
;
A
#
# COMPACT_ATOMS: atom_id res chain seq x y z
N MET A 1 2.23 -12.83 38.02
CA MET A 1 2.67 -11.98 36.89
C MET A 1 1.63 -12.07 35.77
N LYS A 2 0.94 -10.97 35.44
CA LYS A 2 0.02 -10.94 34.28
C LYS A 2 0.86 -11.16 33.02
N LYS A 3 0.69 -12.28 32.31
CA LYS A 3 1.21 -12.47 30.95
C LYS A 3 0.68 -11.32 30.10
N GLN A 4 1.51 -10.33 29.79
CA GLN A 4 1.19 -9.35 28.76
C GLN A 4 1.01 -10.13 27.46
N LYS A 5 -0.16 -10.01 26.84
CA LYS A 5 -0.41 -10.63 25.54
C LYS A 5 0.60 -10.04 24.55
N LEU A 6 1.41 -10.91 23.93
CA LEU A 6 2.25 -10.50 22.81
C LEU A 6 1.36 -9.83 21.76
N PRO A 7 1.78 -8.68 21.19
CA PRO A 7 1.07 -8.07 20.09
C PRO A 7 0.95 -9.07 18.93
N SER A 8 -0.21 -9.08 18.26
CA SER A 8 -0.47 -9.95 17.12
C SER A 8 0.51 -9.63 15.98
N LEU A 9 1.27 -10.63 15.51
CA LEU A 9 2.13 -10.53 14.32
C LEU A 9 1.37 -9.95 13.13
N LEU A 10 0.14 -10.40 12.95
CA LEU A 10 -0.74 -9.98 11.87
C LEU A 10 -1.14 -8.50 12.03
N GLY A 11 -1.43 -8.07 13.26
CA GLY A 11 -1.70 -6.66 13.57
C GLY A 11 -0.51 -5.74 13.33
N GLY A 12 0.69 -6.15 13.74
CA GLY A 12 1.92 -5.41 13.47
C GLY A 12 2.22 -5.30 11.97
N SER A 13 2.11 -6.42 11.24
CA SER A 13 2.33 -6.44 9.79
C SER A 13 1.35 -5.55 9.01
N MET A 14 0.09 -5.48 9.45
CA MET A 14 -0.94 -4.69 8.78
C MET A 14 -0.74 -3.19 8.98
N ILE A 15 -0.25 -2.77 10.15
CA ILE A 15 0.11 -1.36 10.41
C ILE A 15 1.28 -0.94 9.52
N ILE A 16 2.33 -1.78 9.42
CA ILE A 16 3.49 -1.52 8.55
C ILE A 16 3.09 -1.51 7.07
N ALA A 17 2.23 -2.42 6.64
CA ALA A 17 1.71 -2.43 5.27
C ALA A 17 0.89 -1.16 4.96
N GLY A 18 0.07 -0.70 5.92
CA GLY A 18 -0.71 0.51 5.79
C GLY A 18 0.14 1.78 5.64
N THR A 19 1.23 1.89 6.41
CA THR A 19 2.15 3.03 6.27
C THR A 19 2.98 2.98 4.98
N ALA A 20 3.23 1.79 4.43
CA ALA A 20 3.94 1.62 3.17
C ALA A 20 3.09 1.98 1.93
N ILE A 21 1.77 1.76 1.97
CA ILE A 21 0.84 2.10 0.88
C ILE A 21 0.76 3.63 0.71
N GLY A 22 0.44 4.37 1.78
CA GLY A 22 0.51 5.84 1.86
C GLY A 22 -0.15 6.66 0.73
N ALA A 23 -0.06 8.00 0.82
CA ALA A 23 -0.55 8.92 -0.21
C ALA A 23 0.27 8.87 -1.51
N GLY A 24 1.53 8.42 -1.44
CA GLY A 24 2.41 8.29 -2.60
C GLY A 24 1.86 7.37 -3.70
N MET A 25 0.97 6.44 -3.35
CA MET A 25 0.31 5.57 -4.33
C MET A 25 -0.63 6.30 -5.29
N LEU A 26 -1.18 7.46 -4.91
CA LEU A 26 -2.00 8.28 -5.84
C LEU A 26 -1.12 9.09 -6.80
N ALA A 27 0.08 9.48 -6.36
CA ALA A 27 1.03 10.26 -7.15
C ALA A 27 1.90 9.38 -8.08
N ASN A 28 2.12 8.12 -7.74
CA ASN A 28 2.99 7.24 -8.53
C ASN A 28 2.52 7.02 -9.99
N PRO A 29 1.22 6.81 -10.30
CA PRO A 29 0.78 6.64 -11.68
C PRO A 29 1.02 7.88 -12.55
N THR A 30 0.85 9.09 -11.99
CA THR A 30 1.07 10.34 -12.73
C THR A 30 2.55 10.60 -12.95
N SER A 31 3.42 10.35 -11.96
CA SER A 31 4.87 10.48 -12.13
C SER A 31 5.49 9.42 -13.05
N MET A 32 4.92 8.21 -13.10
CA MET A 32 5.38 7.12 -13.98
C MET A 32 4.84 7.24 -15.41
N SER A 33 3.88 8.14 -15.68
CA SER A 33 3.30 8.33 -17.02
C SER A 33 4.33 8.79 -18.07
N GLY A 34 5.39 9.46 -17.64
CA GLY A 34 6.49 9.91 -18.50
C GLY A 34 7.57 8.84 -18.75
N ILE A 35 7.51 7.70 -18.04
CA ILE A 35 8.46 6.60 -18.17
C ILE A 35 7.77 5.47 -18.95
N TRP A 36 8.43 4.94 -19.98
CA TRP A 36 7.90 3.80 -20.74
C TRP A 36 7.68 2.60 -19.82
N PHE A 37 6.69 1.76 -20.13
CA PHE A 37 6.27 0.62 -19.29
C PHE A 37 7.43 -0.20 -18.71
N VAL A 38 8.43 -0.53 -19.53
CA VAL A 38 9.60 -1.30 -19.11
C VAL A 38 10.43 -0.54 -18.06
N GLY A 39 10.62 0.77 -18.23
CA GLY A 39 11.34 1.60 -17.28
C GLY A 39 10.64 1.66 -15.92
N SER A 40 9.30 1.77 -15.91
CA SER A 40 8.50 1.78 -14.68
C SER A 40 8.56 0.44 -13.95
N VAL A 41 8.55 -0.68 -14.69
CA VAL A 41 8.73 -2.03 -14.11
C VAL A 41 10.12 -2.20 -13.50
N VAL A 42 11.18 -1.76 -14.20
CA VAL A 42 12.56 -1.83 -13.68
C VAL A 42 12.73 -1.00 -12.41
N MET A 43 12.22 0.24 -12.40
CA MET A 43 12.26 1.11 -11.22
C MET A 43 11.48 0.52 -10.04
N LEU A 44 10.33 -0.10 -10.31
CA LEU A 44 9.53 -0.78 -9.29
C LEU A 44 10.28 -1.97 -8.69
N LEU A 45 10.87 -2.84 -9.52
CA LEU A 45 11.64 -3.99 -9.05
C LEU A 45 12.88 -3.56 -8.26
N PHE A 46 13.57 -2.52 -8.71
CA PHE A 46 14.73 -1.97 -8.02
C PHE A 46 14.36 -1.39 -6.65
N THR A 47 13.32 -0.55 -6.59
CA THR A 47 12.87 0.08 -5.34
C THR A 47 12.34 -0.96 -4.35
N TRP A 48 11.58 -1.93 -4.84
CA TRP A 48 11.12 -3.06 -4.04
C TRP A 48 12.28 -3.87 -3.47
N PHE A 49 13.27 -4.22 -4.29
CA PHE A 49 14.45 -4.95 -3.83
C PHE A 49 15.24 -4.17 -2.78
N TYR A 50 15.52 -2.89 -3.04
CA TYR A 50 16.23 -2.00 -2.11
C TYR A 50 15.53 -1.90 -0.75
N THR A 51 14.22 -1.68 -0.75
CA THR A 51 13.44 -1.53 0.50
C THR A 51 13.34 -2.84 1.29
N VAL A 52 13.22 -4.00 0.61
CA VAL A 52 13.25 -5.31 1.27
C VAL A 52 14.60 -5.56 1.93
N VAL A 53 15.71 -5.33 1.22
CA VAL A 53 17.06 -5.53 1.76
C VAL A 53 17.32 -4.61 2.96
N ALA A 54 16.96 -3.33 2.86
CA ALA A 54 17.09 -2.39 3.98
C ALA A 54 16.26 -2.82 5.20
N GLY A 55 15.04 -3.34 4.99
CA GLY A 55 14.21 -3.88 6.07
C GLY A 55 14.83 -5.09 6.77
N LEU A 56 15.44 -5.99 6.01
CA LEU A 56 16.16 -7.16 6.56
C LEU A 56 17.39 -6.75 7.38
N MET A 57 18.14 -5.75 6.94
CA MET A 57 19.30 -5.22 7.70
C MET A 57 18.87 -4.60 9.03
N ILE A 58 17.77 -3.84 9.04
CA ILE A 58 17.23 -3.26 10.28
C ILE A 58 16.71 -4.37 11.21
N LEU A 59 16.09 -5.42 10.66
CA LEU A 59 15.62 -6.56 11.43
C LEU A 59 16.77 -7.30 12.11
N GLU A 60 17.87 -7.57 11.37
CA GLU A 60 19.08 -8.19 11.93
C GLU A 60 19.66 -7.38 13.08
N ALA A 61 19.75 -6.05 12.93
CA ALA A 61 20.17 -5.17 14.01
C ALA A 61 19.19 -5.22 15.20
N ASN A 62 17.88 -5.22 14.96
CA ASN A 62 16.85 -5.19 16.00
C ASN A 62 16.85 -6.46 16.88
N LEU A 63 17.18 -7.63 16.32
CA LEU A 63 17.24 -8.89 17.07
C LEU A 63 18.31 -8.92 18.18
N HIS A 64 19.29 -8.02 18.13
CA HIS A 64 20.34 -7.91 19.14
C HIS A 64 19.98 -6.98 20.31
N PHE A 65 18.82 -6.33 20.28
CA PHE A 65 18.36 -5.39 21.30
C PHE A 65 17.19 -5.95 22.12
N PRO A 66 17.04 -5.52 23.39
CA PRO A 66 15.91 -5.93 24.21
C PRO A 66 14.58 -5.45 23.61
N GLU A 67 13.51 -6.21 23.87
CA GLU A 67 12.15 -5.86 23.44
C GLU A 67 11.77 -4.46 23.91
N GLY A 68 11.35 -3.60 22.98
CA GLY A 68 10.99 -2.20 23.25
C GLY A 68 12.11 -1.18 23.03
N ALA A 69 13.29 -1.59 22.54
CA ALA A 69 14.33 -0.65 22.12
C ALA A 69 13.89 0.18 20.90
N ASN A 70 14.04 1.50 20.99
CA ASN A 70 13.70 2.43 19.91
C ASN A 70 14.78 2.46 18.82
N PHE A 71 14.41 2.86 17.61
CA PHE A 71 15.37 3.04 16.50
C PHE A 71 16.49 4.03 16.85
N ASN A 72 16.15 5.13 17.52
CA ASN A 72 17.11 6.10 18.04
C ASN A 72 18.10 5.47 19.04
N THR A 73 17.65 4.57 19.92
CA THR A 73 18.55 3.89 20.86
C THR A 73 19.44 2.86 20.17
N MET A 74 18.94 2.16 19.15
CA MET A 74 19.73 1.23 18.34
C MET A 74 20.85 1.94 17.59
N VAL A 75 20.54 3.04 16.90
CA VAL A 75 21.53 3.84 16.17
C VAL A 75 22.56 4.44 17.13
N SER A 76 22.12 5.02 18.26
CA SER A 76 23.05 5.59 19.23
C SER A 76 23.99 4.55 19.84
N HIS A 77 23.55 3.30 20.05
CA HIS A 77 24.38 2.26 20.65
C HIS A 77 25.31 1.59 19.63
N LEU A 78 24.89 1.42 18.37
CA LEU A 78 25.70 0.78 17.32
C LEU A 78 26.68 1.74 16.63
N LEU A 79 26.26 2.98 16.37
CA LEU A 79 26.98 3.94 15.53
C LEU A 79 27.47 5.17 16.33
N GLY A 80 26.98 5.37 17.55
CA GLY A 80 27.35 6.50 18.39
C GLY A 80 26.54 7.77 18.14
N LYS A 81 26.88 8.83 18.89
CA LYS A 81 26.03 10.03 19.02
C LYS A 81 25.94 10.89 17.75
N GLY A 82 27.01 10.95 16.94
CA GLY A 82 27.03 11.72 15.69
C GLY A 82 26.04 11.17 14.65
N TRP A 83 26.11 9.87 14.39
CA TRP A 83 25.16 9.17 13.51
C TRP A 83 23.73 9.21 14.04
N ASN A 84 23.56 9.20 15.37
CA ASN A 84 22.24 9.32 15.96
C ASN A 84 21.57 10.68 15.67
N ILE A 85 22.33 11.77 15.71
CA ILE A 85 21.81 13.10 15.37
C ILE A 85 21.45 13.17 13.89
N ALA A 86 22.33 12.70 13.01
CA ALA A 86 22.08 12.67 11.56
C ALA A 86 20.83 11.85 11.22
N ASN A 87 20.69 10.68 11.84
CA ASN A 87 19.50 9.84 11.68
C ASN A 87 18.23 10.51 12.23
N GLY A 88 18.30 11.13 13.41
CA GLY A 88 17.19 11.87 13.99
C GLY A 88 16.71 12.99 13.07
N LEU A 89 17.65 13.78 12.52
CA LEU A 89 17.34 14.83 11.56
C LEU A 89 16.70 14.28 10.28
N ALA A 90 17.23 13.19 9.72
CA ALA A 90 16.67 12.57 8.52
C ALA A 90 15.23 12.06 8.73
N VAL A 91 14.98 11.41 9.87
CA VAL A 91 13.64 10.92 10.24
C VAL A 91 12.68 12.09 10.45
N THR A 92 13.08 13.12 11.22
CA THR A 92 12.25 14.31 11.46
C THR A 92 11.92 15.05 10.16
N PHE A 93 12.91 15.24 9.29
CA PHE A 93 12.73 15.87 7.99
C PHE A 93 11.74 15.10 7.11
N THR A 94 11.89 13.77 7.05
CA THR A 94 10.98 12.90 6.28
C THR A 94 9.55 12.96 6.82
N LEU A 95 9.37 12.84 8.14
CA LEU A 95 8.06 12.94 8.78
C LEU A 95 7.43 14.32 8.58
N TYR A 96 8.23 15.39 8.57
CA TYR A 96 7.77 16.74 8.33
C TYR A 96 7.21 16.92 6.90
N ILE A 97 7.98 16.52 5.88
CA ILE A 97 7.53 16.60 4.48
C ILE A 97 6.29 15.73 4.27
N LEU A 98 6.28 14.53 4.85
CA LEU A 98 5.14 13.62 4.72
C LEU A 98 3.88 14.23 5.36
N THR A 99 4.00 14.78 6.57
CA THR A 99 2.88 15.46 7.26
C THR A 99 2.38 16.66 6.46
N TYR A 100 3.29 17.48 5.93
CA TYR A 100 2.93 18.60 5.06
C TYR A 100 2.16 18.13 3.82
N ALA A 101 2.66 17.13 3.11
CA ALA A 101 2.00 16.57 1.94
C ALA A 101 0.59 16.05 2.25
N TYR A 102 0.40 15.41 3.41
CA TYR A 102 -0.93 14.96 3.87
C TYR A 102 -1.87 16.12 4.21
N ILE A 103 -1.37 17.18 4.85
CA ILE A 103 -2.19 18.36 5.18
C ILE A 103 -2.62 19.08 3.89
N THR A 104 -1.70 19.29 2.94
CA THR A 104 -2.01 19.94 1.66
C THR A 104 -2.98 19.09 0.83
N SER A 105 -2.74 17.77 0.73
CA SER A 105 -3.65 16.87 0.00
C SER A 105 -5.03 16.78 0.65
N GLY A 106 -5.08 16.74 1.99
CA GLY A 106 -6.33 16.73 2.75
C GLY A 106 -7.07 18.07 2.73
N GLY A 107 -6.35 19.18 2.60
CA GLY A 107 -6.90 20.51 2.39
C GLY A 107 -7.73 20.60 1.11
N GLY A 108 -7.24 20.03 0.00
CA GLY A 108 -8.00 19.96 -1.26
C GLY A 108 -9.28 19.10 -1.17
N ILE A 109 -9.25 18.02 -0.38
CA ILE A 109 -10.45 17.21 -0.10
C ILE A 109 -11.47 18.02 0.71
N THR A 110 -10.98 18.76 1.70
CA THR A 110 -11.80 19.61 2.57
C THR A 110 -12.42 20.76 1.79
N GLU A 111 -11.65 21.40 0.91
CA GLU A 111 -12.11 22.44 -0.01
C GLU A 111 -13.27 21.94 -0.88
N ASN A 112 -13.10 20.79 -1.55
CA ASN A 112 -14.16 20.20 -2.38
C ASN A 112 -15.41 19.85 -1.57
N PHE A 113 -15.24 19.30 -0.36
CA PHE A 113 -16.37 18.98 0.52
C PHE A 113 -17.11 20.24 0.98
N LEU A 114 -16.38 21.31 1.28
CA LEU A 114 -16.94 22.54 1.79
C LEU A 114 -17.64 23.34 0.70
N HIS A 115 -17.13 23.34 -0.53
CA HIS A 115 -17.87 23.84 -1.70
C HIS A 115 -19.15 23.06 -1.95
N TRP A 116 -19.17 21.75 -1.71
CA TRP A 116 -20.37 20.94 -1.85
C TRP A 116 -21.43 21.21 -0.76
N VAL A 117 -21.02 21.36 0.51
CA VAL A 117 -21.95 21.60 1.65
C VAL A 117 -22.36 23.07 1.78
N ALA A 118 -21.43 23.99 1.58
CA ALA A 118 -21.58 25.42 1.83
C ALA A 118 -21.00 26.24 0.65
N PRO A 119 -21.66 26.19 -0.53
CA PRO A 119 -21.17 26.82 -1.77
C PRO A 119 -21.01 28.36 -1.69
N GLN A 120 -21.61 28.98 -0.67
CA GLN A 120 -21.58 30.43 -0.43
C GLN A 120 -20.37 30.91 0.39
N LEU A 121 -19.52 30.00 0.88
CA LEU A 121 -18.25 30.34 1.51
C LEU A 121 -17.12 30.17 0.50
N ASP A 122 -16.57 31.28 0.03
CA ASP A 122 -15.44 31.29 -0.91
C ASP A 122 -14.13 31.05 -0.14
N ILE A 123 -13.84 29.77 0.12
CA ILE A 123 -12.77 29.36 1.02
C ILE A 123 -11.54 29.01 0.20
N ASN A 124 -10.48 29.79 0.41
CA ASN A 124 -9.20 29.58 -0.24
C ASN A 124 -8.53 28.27 0.24
N HIS A 125 -7.73 27.64 -0.63
CA HIS A 125 -7.00 26.39 -0.35
C HIS A 125 -6.20 26.41 0.97
N LYS A 126 -5.65 27.59 1.33
CA LYS A 126 -4.93 27.80 2.60
C LYS A 126 -5.82 27.62 3.82
N GLU A 127 -7.03 28.17 3.77
CA GLU A 127 -8.00 28.10 4.87
C GLU A 127 -8.53 26.67 5.03
N SER A 128 -8.83 26.00 3.91
CA SER A 128 -9.23 24.58 3.90
C SER A 128 -8.16 23.65 4.47
N SER A 129 -6.89 23.90 4.14
CA SER A 129 -5.75 23.14 4.68
C SER A 129 -5.54 23.38 6.19
N LEU A 130 -5.71 24.62 6.66
CA LEU A 130 -5.65 24.96 8.09
C LEU A 130 -6.79 24.32 8.87
N LEU A 131 -8.01 24.36 8.35
CA LEU A 131 -9.16 23.71 8.96
C LEU A 131 -8.95 22.19 9.05
N PHE A 132 -8.48 21.56 7.98
CA PHE A 132 -8.15 20.15 7.96
C PHE A 132 -7.08 19.79 9.01
N CYS A 133 -6.02 20.60 9.08
CA CYS A 133 -4.96 20.44 10.08
C CYS A 133 -5.50 20.53 11.52
N PHE A 134 -6.29 21.57 11.81
CA PHE A 134 -6.85 21.78 13.15
C PHE A 134 -7.82 20.66 13.54
N ALA A 135 -8.69 20.24 12.61
CA ALA A 135 -9.60 19.13 12.84
C ALA A 135 -8.86 17.81 13.13
N LEU A 136 -7.84 17.47 12.35
CA LEU A 136 -7.01 16.30 12.61
C LEU A 136 -6.24 16.42 13.93
N ALA A 137 -5.66 17.58 14.23
CA ALA A 137 -4.92 17.82 15.45
C ALA A 137 -5.81 17.63 16.70
N LEU A 138 -7.03 18.17 16.68
CA LEU A 138 -8.01 17.96 17.75
C LEU A 138 -8.39 16.49 17.88
N PHE A 139 -8.69 15.83 16.76
CA PHE A 139 -9.10 14.43 16.75
C PHE A 139 -8.01 13.51 17.31
N VAL A 140 -6.76 13.71 16.89
CA VAL A 140 -5.61 12.94 17.38
C VAL A 140 -5.34 13.22 18.86
N SER A 141 -5.51 14.47 19.30
CA SER A 141 -5.32 14.87 20.70
C SER A 141 -6.33 14.23 21.66
N ILE A 142 -7.56 13.98 21.21
CA ILE A 142 -8.60 13.35 22.04
C ILE A 142 -8.35 11.85 22.23
N SER A 143 -7.95 11.11 21.19
CA SER A 143 -7.72 9.67 21.33
C SER A 143 -6.86 9.04 20.24
N THR A 144 -5.60 8.74 20.56
CA THR A 144 -4.71 7.92 19.72
C THR A 144 -5.22 6.48 19.54
N LYS A 145 -5.98 5.96 20.51
CA LYS A 145 -6.60 4.61 20.42
C LYS A 145 -7.72 4.59 19.38
N ALA A 146 -8.52 5.65 19.28
CA ALA A 146 -9.56 5.76 18.26
C ALA A 146 -8.94 5.87 16.85
N VAL A 147 -7.88 6.68 16.71
CA VAL A 147 -7.13 6.82 15.44
C VAL A 147 -6.61 5.48 14.95
N SER A 148 -6.04 4.65 15.83
CA SER A 148 -5.53 3.33 15.48
C SER A 148 -6.63 2.38 14.98
N ARG A 149 -7.79 2.36 15.65
CA ARG A 149 -8.94 1.54 15.21
C ARG A 149 -9.52 2.03 13.88
N LEU A 150 -9.68 3.33 13.73
CA LEU A 150 -10.18 3.96 12.51
C LEU A 150 -9.24 3.69 11.33
N SER A 151 -7.93 3.80 11.54
CA SER A 151 -6.92 3.47 10.52
C SER A 151 -7.04 2.02 10.04
N THR A 152 -7.30 1.07 10.95
CA THR A 152 -7.49 -0.34 10.59
C THR A 152 -8.74 -0.54 9.72
N ILE A 153 -9.84 0.16 10.05
CA ILE A 153 -11.07 0.16 9.25
C ILE A 153 -10.82 0.76 7.86
N LEU A 154 -10.12 1.89 7.79
CA LEU A 154 -9.77 2.54 6.53
C LEU A 154 -8.88 1.66 5.65
N ILE A 155 -7.86 1.00 6.20
CA ILE A 155 -7.01 0.05 5.45
C ILE A 155 -7.86 -1.10 4.89
N THR A 156 -8.78 -1.63 5.69
CA THR A 156 -9.71 -2.67 5.21
C THR A 156 -10.58 -2.14 4.07
N GLY A 157 -11.07 -0.90 4.20
CA GLY A 157 -11.81 -0.20 3.15
C GLY A 157 -10.98 0.01 1.87
N MET A 158 -9.70 0.38 1.98
CA MET A 158 -8.80 0.52 0.84
C MET A 158 -8.61 -0.79 0.08
N ILE A 159 -8.49 -1.91 0.81
CA ILE A 159 -8.40 -3.25 0.19
C ILE A 159 -9.68 -3.56 -0.59
N ILE A 160 -10.86 -3.33 0.01
CA ILE A 160 -12.15 -3.54 -0.64
C ILE A 160 -12.28 -2.63 -1.88
N ALA A 161 -11.97 -1.35 -1.74
CA ALA A 161 -12.02 -0.37 -2.83
C ALA A 161 -11.08 -0.74 -3.97
N PHE A 162 -9.88 -1.26 -3.66
CA PHE A 162 -8.93 -1.76 -4.65
C PHE A 162 -9.50 -2.94 -5.45
N PHE A 163 -10.11 -3.92 -4.79
CA PHE A 163 -10.76 -5.04 -5.49
C PHE A 163 -11.93 -4.56 -6.35
N LEU A 164 -12.78 -3.68 -5.82
CA LEU A 164 -13.92 -3.12 -6.56
C LEU A 164 -13.46 -2.35 -7.81
N THR A 165 -12.51 -1.42 -7.67
CA THR A 165 -11.98 -0.63 -8.79
C THR A 165 -11.21 -1.50 -9.79
N THR A 166 -10.44 -2.48 -9.35
CA THR A 166 -9.76 -3.43 -10.25
C THR A 166 -10.77 -4.24 -11.05
N THR A 167 -11.85 -4.75 -10.42
CA THR A 167 -12.92 -5.45 -11.14
C THR A 167 -13.69 -4.54 -12.11
N GLY A 168 -13.88 -3.26 -11.76
CA GLY A 168 -14.51 -2.26 -12.62
C GLY A 168 -13.64 -1.80 -13.81
N LEU A 169 -12.32 -1.68 -13.64
CA LEU A 169 -11.41 -1.38 -14.74
C LEU A 169 -11.26 -2.57 -15.71
N LEU A 170 -11.31 -3.79 -15.17
CA LEU A 170 -11.37 -5.00 -15.98
C LEU A 170 -12.68 -5.13 -16.76
N SER A 171 -13.79 -4.53 -16.32
CA SER A 171 -15.03 -4.52 -17.09
C SER A 171 -15.05 -3.48 -18.22
N SER A 172 -14.28 -2.39 -18.09
CA SER A 172 -14.26 -1.30 -19.08
C SER A 172 -13.17 -1.40 -20.18
N SER A 173 -12.07 -2.13 -19.95
CA SER A 173 -11.07 -2.41 -21.01
C SER A 173 -11.54 -3.54 -21.93
N LYS A 174 -11.12 -3.57 -23.22
CA LYS A 174 -11.49 -4.64 -24.16
C LYS A 174 -11.02 -6.01 -23.65
N ARG A 175 -11.93 -6.70 -22.94
CA ARG A 175 -11.80 -7.85 -22.02
C ARG A 175 -11.18 -9.15 -22.56
N ALA A 176 -10.89 -9.27 -23.85
CA ALA A 176 -10.33 -10.49 -24.43
C ALA A 176 -8.80 -10.63 -24.21
N VAL A 177 -8.08 -9.52 -24.04
CA VAL A 177 -6.61 -9.51 -23.97
C VAL A 177 -6.09 -9.95 -22.58
N SER A 178 -6.80 -9.64 -21.49
CA SER A 178 -6.35 -9.97 -20.11
C SER A 178 -6.40 -11.47 -19.77
N PHE A 179 -7.32 -12.24 -20.36
CA PHE A 179 -7.43 -13.68 -20.12
C PHE A 179 -6.16 -14.43 -20.57
N TRP A 180 -5.70 -14.11 -21.80
CA TRP A 180 -4.51 -14.74 -22.37
C TRP A 180 -3.22 -14.33 -21.63
N MET A 181 -3.15 -13.10 -21.13
CA MET A 181 -1.96 -12.57 -20.47
C MET A 181 -1.68 -13.20 -19.08
N ILE A 182 -2.72 -13.73 -18.41
CA ILE A 182 -2.57 -14.45 -17.12
C ILE A 182 -2.36 -15.95 -17.33
N ILE A 183 -3.04 -16.53 -18.32
CA ILE A 183 -3.02 -17.99 -18.56
C ILE A 183 -1.76 -18.44 -19.31
N ILE A 184 -1.28 -17.65 -20.29
CA ILE A 184 -0.09 -18.02 -21.07
C ILE A 184 1.15 -18.19 -20.17
N PRO A 185 1.50 -17.24 -19.27
CA PRO A 185 2.67 -17.41 -18.40
C PRO A 185 2.55 -18.61 -17.45
N ALA A 186 1.34 -18.89 -16.94
CA ALA A 186 1.07 -20.04 -16.07
C ALA A 186 1.25 -21.38 -16.82
N LEU A 187 0.77 -21.46 -18.07
CA LEU A 187 0.94 -22.63 -18.92
C LEU A 187 2.39 -22.80 -19.40
N LEU A 188 3.09 -21.70 -19.70
CA LEU A 188 4.52 -21.70 -20.03
C LEU A 188 5.36 -22.19 -18.85
N ALA A 189 5.07 -21.71 -17.63
CA ALA A 189 5.74 -22.17 -16.42
C ALA A 189 5.49 -23.68 -16.16
N ARG A 190 4.26 -24.16 -16.36
CA ARG A 190 3.91 -25.59 -16.20
C ARG A 190 4.58 -26.47 -17.26
N SER A 191 4.63 -26.01 -18.51
CA SER A 191 5.22 -26.74 -19.64
C SER A 191 6.75 -26.74 -19.56
N SER A 192 7.36 -25.63 -19.14
CA SER A 192 8.79 -25.53 -18.87
C SER A 192 9.23 -26.51 -17.77
N ARG A 193 8.46 -26.64 -16.68
CA ARG A 193 8.73 -27.61 -15.60
C ARG A 193 8.65 -29.08 -16.03
N LYS A 194 7.82 -29.40 -17.03
CA LYS A 194 7.75 -30.76 -17.60
C LYS A 194 8.91 -31.04 -18.55
N LYS A 195 9.40 -30.02 -19.26
CA LYS A 195 10.45 -30.16 -20.29
C LYS A 195 11.87 -30.03 -19.74
N PHE A 196 12.06 -29.30 -18.64
CA PHE A 196 13.36 -29.09 -17.98
C PHE A 196 13.26 -29.35 -16.46
N PRO A 197 13.43 -30.60 -16.01
CA PRO A 197 13.30 -30.96 -14.60
C PRO A 197 14.40 -30.40 -13.68
N ASN A 198 15.61 -30.21 -14.22
CA ASN A 198 16.82 -29.75 -13.50
C ASN A 198 17.10 -28.25 -13.70
N SER A 199 16.14 -27.39 -13.34
CA SER A 199 16.34 -25.94 -13.30
C SER A 199 16.76 -25.47 -11.90
N ASN A 200 17.82 -24.67 -11.84
CA ASN A 200 18.45 -24.13 -10.63
C ASN A 200 17.61 -23.07 -9.90
N TYR A 201 16.48 -22.63 -10.49
CA TYR A 201 15.54 -21.68 -9.87
C TYR A 201 14.08 -22.09 -10.11
N LYS A 202 13.35 -22.32 -9.01
CA LYS A 202 11.89 -22.51 -9.00
C LYS A 202 11.26 -21.31 -8.31
N ILE A 203 10.29 -20.68 -8.97
CA ILE A 203 9.49 -19.58 -8.41
C ILE A 203 8.86 -20.03 -7.08
N PHE A 204 8.92 -19.17 -6.05
CA PHE A 204 8.42 -19.44 -4.69
C PHE A 204 6.97 -19.97 -4.72
N GLY A 205 6.67 -21.08 -4.03
CA GLY A 205 5.32 -21.66 -4.00
C GLY A 205 5.05 -22.83 -4.98
N GLY A 206 6.07 -23.38 -5.67
CA GLY A 206 5.97 -24.68 -6.36
C GLY A 206 4.84 -24.78 -7.40
N ASN A 207 4.26 -25.96 -7.59
CA ASN A 207 3.09 -26.16 -8.48
C ASN A 207 1.80 -25.53 -7.93
N TRP A 208 1.74 -25.28 -6.63
CA TRP A 208 0.61 -24.67 -5.94
C TRP A 208 0.31 -23.26 -6.47
N MET A 209 1.33 -22.43 -6.63
CA MET A 209 1.15 -21.06 -7.13
C MET A 209 0.58 -21.00 -8.56
N ILE A 210 0.86 -22.02 -9.39
CA ILE A 210 0.28 -22.13 -10.74
C ILE A 210 -1.24 -22.38 -10.65
N TYR A 211 -1.69 -23.23 -9.74
CA TYR A 211 -3.11 -23.50 -9.54
C TYR A 211 -3.86 -22.28 -8.98
N VAL A 212 -3.24 -21.51 -8.08
CA VAL A 212 -3.83 -20.28 -7.54
C VAL A 212 -4.05 -19.24 -8.64
N VAL A 213 -3.08 -19.06 -9.54
CA VAL A 213 -3.22 -18.14 -10.69
C VAL A 213 -4.31 -18.60 -11.65
N ILE A 214 -4.41 -19.91 -11.92
CA ILE A 214 -5.47 -20.48 -12.76
C ILE A 214 -6.84 -20.32 -12.10
N LEU A 215 -6.96 -20.60 -10.80
CA LEU A 215 -8.20 -20.42 -10.04
C LEU A 215 -8.66 -18.97 -10.02
N PHE A 216 -7.73 -18.03 -9.83
CA PHE A 216 -8.00 -16.60 -9.93
C PHE A 216 -8.49 -16.21 -11.34
N GLY A 217 -7.92 -16.80 -12.39
CA GLY A 217 -8.42 -16.67 -13.76
C GLY A 217 -9.87 -17.16 -13.91
N PHE A 218 -10.21 -18.33 -13.35
CA PHE A 218 -11.56 -18.88 -13.38
C PHE A 218 -12.57 -18.08 -12.55
N LEU A 219 -12.20 -17.61 -11.37
CA LEU A 219 -13.05 -16.75 -10.53
C LEU A 219 -13.42 -15.45 -11.28
N ASN A 220 -12.49 -14.87 -12.03
CA ASN A 220 -12.78 -13.72 -12.88
C ASN A 220 -13.77 -14.05 -14.01
N ILE A 221 -13.70 -15.25 -14.60
CA ILE A 221 -14.67 -15.71 -15.62
C ILE A 221 -16.05 -15.91 -14.99
N PHE A 222 -16.12 -16.48 -13.78
CA PHE A 222 -17.38 -16.62 -13.05
C PHE A 222 -18.00 -15.25 -12.74
N CYS A 223 -17.20 -14.29 -12.26
CA CYS A 223 -17.67 -12.91 -12.05
C CYS A 223 -18.11 -12.24 -13.36
N TYR A 224 -17.47 -12.53 -14.50
CA TYR A 224 -17.91 -12.06 -15.81
C TYR A 224 -19.31 -12.60 -16.17
N ILE A 225 -19.54 -13.90 -16.01
CA ILE A 225 -20.85 -14.52 -16.29
C ILE A 225 -21.90 -13.99 -15.32
N ALA A 226 -21.58 -13.85 -14.02
CA ALA A 226 -22.49 -13.29 -13.02
C ALA A 226 -22.83 -11.81 -13.30
N SER A 227 -21.87 -11.03 -13.83
CA SER A 227 -22.11 -9.65 -14.28
C SER A 227 -23.02 -9.60 -15.51
N GLN A 228 -22.92 -10.54 -16.45
CA GLN A 228 -23.80 -10.61 -17.63
C GLN A 228 -25.23 -11.04 -17.27
N MET A 229 -25.39 -11.79 -16.16
CA MET A 229 -26.68 -12.24 -15.64
C MET A 229 -27.35 -11.23 -14.68
N ASN A 230 -26.83 -9.99 -14.56
CA ASN A 230 -27.28 -8.95 -13.63
C ASN A 230 -27.27 -9.37 -12.13
N TRP A 231 -26.47 -10.37 -11.75
CA TRP A 231 -26.35 -10.79 -10.35
C TRP A 231 -25.45 -9.88 -9.50
N ILE A 232 -24.73 -8.95 -10.12
CA ILE A 232 -23.79 -8.04 -9.46
C ILE A 232 -24.07 -6.62 -9.99
N PRO A 233 -24.27 -5.60 -9.13
CA PRO A 233 -24.53 -4.24 -9.58
C PRO A 233 -23.33 -3.70 -10.37
N THR A 234 -23.51 -3.48 -11.66
CA THR A 234 -22.52 -2.86 -12.55
C THR A 234 -22.73 -1.35 -12.55
N PHE A 235 -21.77 -0.59 -12.02
CA PHE A 235 -21.74 0.86 -12.14
C PHE A 235 -21.46 1.26 -13.60
N LYS A 236 -22.43 1.88 -14.26
CA LYS A 236 -22.21 2.67 -15.49
C LYS A 236 -21.82 4.07 -15.04
N GLY A 237 -20.52 4.37 -15.08
CA GLY A 237 -20.05 5.74 -14.95
C GLY A 237 -20.18 6.43 -16.31
N GLU A 238 -20.98 7.50 -16.35
CA GLU A 238 -20.72 8.65 -17.25
C GLU A 238 -19.65 9.54 -16.61
#